data_AF-A0A376B8S8-F1
#
_entry.id   AF-A0A376B8S8-F1
#
_cell.length_a   1.000
_cell.length_b   1.000
_cell.length_c   1.000
_cell.angle_alpha   90.00
_cell.angle_beta   90.00
_cell.angle_gamma   90.00
#
_symmetry.space_group_name_H-M   'P 1'
#
loop_
_entity.id
_entity.type
_entity.pdbx_description
1 polymer ?
#
loop_
_entity_poly.entity_id
_entity_poly.type
_entity_poly.pdbx_seq_one_letter_code
_entity_poly.pdbx_strand_id
1 'polypeptide(L)'
;MEPMPGSFIEEQEEVPDKNIKWYQKVFNKELLYYITLKAPLLIVYGVFSTCIEIFHKCIKISSIYRYKNVSHENNLRKFILDSKIPDQDEHEYLTPYLCGSYVESLNKANEQGKFVFIFLQSTLLDNSSQVTNNVLKELAPLLKKYQGVFWMGDISSNTEALQVADMFKVKHCPALIFLCLDNNGKFKLQFKVEGSTLSATVRWKERLESKIMECYSQLLSVRQQRNVVNEQNRRYDESLRRDQELERQQQEAVLKGKWLRWKNSELKAEPRSGCKIRLTFPDGERIIRKFDPSCPVEEIYAFVELHRLNITETSQERVDYHYDYPFILATPVPRAELRDINQRISENSSICPSGNLIVEMNS
;
A
#
# COMPACT_ATOMS: atom_id res chain seq x y z
N MET A 1 -57.39 -48.69 47.72
CA MET A 1 -57.59 -49.46 46.48
C MET A 1 -56.66 -50.65 46.54
N GLU A 2 -57.23 -51.84 46.70
CA GLU A 2 -56.54 -53.12 46.64
C GLU A 2 -55.99 -53.37 45.22
N PRO A 3 -54.86 -54.09 45.07
CA PRO A 3 -54.25 -54.41 43.78
C PRO A 3 -54.92 -55.64 43.14
N MET A 4 -55.09 -55.62 41.82
CA MET A 4 -55.60 -56.77 41.05
C MET A 4 -54.49 -57.79 40.73
N PRO A 5 -54.78 -59.10 40.83
CA PRO A 5 -53.85 -60.18 40.54
C PRO A 5 -53.88 -60.54 39.05
N GLY A 6 -52.71 -60.59 38.41
CA GLY A 6 -52.56 -60.87 36.99
C GLY A 6 -51.11 -60.76 36.54
N SER A 7 -50.35 -61.80 36.89
CA SER A 7 -48.93 -62.01 36.63
C SER A 7 -48.54 -62.05 35.16
N PHE A 8 -47.43 -61.40 34.80
CA PHE A 8 -46.41 -61.97 33.91
C PHE A 8 -45.02 -61.53 34.42
N ILE A 9 -44.15 -62.51 34.66
CA ILE A 9 -42.71 -62.29 34.90
C ILE A 9 -42.09 -62.13 33.52
N GLU A 10 -41.63 -60.92 33.20
CA GLU A 10 -40.81 -60.69 32.02
C GLU A 10 -39.37 -61.05 32.41
N GLU A 11 -38.89 -62.22 31.94
CA GLU A 11 -37.49 -62.60 32.02
C GLU A 11 -36.64 -61.50 31.37
N GLN A 12 -35.88 -60.76 32.19
CA GLN A 12 -34.85 -59.87 31.68
C GLN A 12 -33.69 -60.72 31.17
N GLU A 13 -33.61 -60.92 29.86
CA GLU A 13 -32.38 -61.32 29.17
C GLU A 13 -31.27 -60.31 29.52
N GLU A 14 -30.32 -60.69 30.36
CA GLU A 14 -29.09 -59.93 30.60
C GLU A 14 -28.24 -59.91 29.31
N VAL A 15 -28.42 -58.85 28.51
CA VAL A 15 -27.52 -58.54 27.38
C VAL A 15 -26.12 -58.26 27.94
N PRO A 16 -25.05 -58.92 27.44
CA PRO A 16 -23.73 -58.82 28.04
C PRO A 16 -23.17 -57.38 27.93
N ASP A 17 -22.91 -56.77 29.09
CA ASP A 17 -22.38 -55.41 29.37
C ASP A 17 -21.16 -55.00 28.49
N LYS A 18 -20.42 -55.97 27.92
CA LYS A 18 -19.30 -55.72 27.01
C LYS A 18 -19.72 -55.05 25.69
N ASN A 19 -20.88 -55.38 25.14
CA ASN A 19 -21.34 -54.78 23.88
C ASN A 19 -21.73 -53.31 24.08
N ILE A 20 -22.42 -53.00 25.18
CA ILE A 20 -22.86 -51.63 25.51
C ILE A 20 -21.65 -50.70 25.71
N LYS A 21 -20.62 -51.16 26.43
CA LYS A 21 -19.38 -50.40 26.65
C LYS A 21 -18.58 -50.17 25.37
N TRP A 22 -18.60 -51.12 24.42
CA TRP A 22 -17.93 -50.95 23.12
C TRP A 22 -18.66 -49.91 22.25
N TYR A 23 -20.00 -50.00 22.15
CA TYR A 23 -20.80 -49.01 21.41
C TYR A 23 -20.67 -47.60 21.98
N GLN A 24 -20.69 -47.44 23.31
CA GLN A 24 -20.46 -46.14 23.96
C GLN A 24 -19.06 -45.58 23.65
N LYS A 25 -18.03 -46.43 23.60
CA LYS A 25 -16.65 -45.99 23.31
C LYS A 25 -16.45 -45.59 21.84
N VAL A 26 -17.07 -46.30 20.91
CA VAL A 26 -17.05 -45.95 19.47
C VAL A 26 -17.86 -44.68 19.22
N PHE A 27 -19.05 -44.58 19.80
CA PHE A 27 -19.91 -43.41 19.70
C PHE A 27 -19.22 -42.16 20.27
N ASN A 28 -18.55 -42.27 21.42
CA ASN A 28 -17.80 -41.16 22.01
C ASN A 28 -16.60 -40.73 21.15
N LYS A 29 -15.96 -41.64 20.41
CA LYS A 29 -14.85 -41.28 19.50
C LYS A 29 -15.34 -40.54 18.25
N GLU A 30 -16.42 -41.01 17.64
CA GLU A 30 -17.04 -40.34 16.49
C GLU A 30 -17.61 -38.97 16.88
N LEU A 31 -18.23 -38.88 18.06
CA LEU A 31 -18.70 -37.63 18.63
C LEU A 31 -17.54 -36.66 18.89
N LEU A 32 -16.44 -37.15 19.48
CA LEU A 32 -15.25 -36.35 19.74
C LEU A 32 -14.59 -35.87 18.43
N TYR A 33 -14.53 -36.70 17.39
CA TYR A 33 -14.02 -36.33 16.07
C TYR A 33 -14.92 -35.28 15.40
N TYR A 34 -16.25 -35.42 15.51
CA TYR A 34 -17.19 -34.45 14.97
C TYR A 34 -17.07 -33.09 15.65
N ILE A 35 -16.94 -33.07 16.98
CA ILE A 35 -16.82 -31.84 17.76
C ILE A 35 -15.46 -31.17 17.58
N THR A 36 -14.36 -31.93 17.58
CA THR A 36 -13.00 -31.34 17.53
C THR A 36 -12.57 -30.94 16.12
N LEU A 37 -13.07 -31.61 15.08
CA LEU A 37 -12.62 -31.36 13.70
C LEU A 37 -13.71 -30.84 12.78
N LYS A 38 -14.86 -31.52 12.70
CA LYS A 38 -15.89 -31.18 11.69
C LYS A 38 -16.68 -29.92 12.02
N ALA A 39 -17.10 -29.74 13.28
CA ALA A 39 -17.83 -28.57 13.72
C ALA A 39 -17.06 -27.26 13.51
N PRO A 40 -15.79 -27.11 13.94
CA PRO A 40 -15.03 -25.90 13.67
C PRO A 40 -14.77 -25.66 12.18
N LEU A 41 -14.53 -26.71 11.38
CA LEU A 41 -14.38 -26.58 9.93
C LEU A 41 -15.66 -26.07 9.24
N LEU A 42 -16.84 -26.54 9.67
CA LEU A 42 -18.13 -26.04 9.17
C LEU A 42 -18.36 -24.58 9.53
N ILE A 43 -17.98 -24.16 10.74
CA ILE A 43 -18.07 -22.76 11.16
C ILE A 43 -17.12 -21.90 10.33
N VAL A 44 -15.87 -22.32 10.15
CA VAL A 44 -14.89 -21.60 9.32
C VAL A 44 -15.38 -21.49 7.87
N TYR A 45 -15.94 -22.56 7.30
CA TYR A 45 -16.52 -22.55 5.97
C TYR A 45 -17.70 -21.57 5.86
N GLY A 46 -18.61 -21.56 6.85
CA GLY A 46 -19.73 -20.64 6.90
C GLY A 46 -19.29 -19.17 6.98
N VAL A 47 -18.32 -18.87 7.85
CA VAL A 47 -17.74 -17.51 7.95
C VAL A 47 -17.07 -17.12 6.64
N PHE A 48 -16.26 -18.00 6.05
CA PHE A 48 -15.58 -17.72 4.79
C PHE A 48 -16.56 -17.50 3.62
N SER A 49 -17.62 -18.31 3.52
CA SER A 49 -18.67 -18.16 2.52
C SER A 49 -19.42 -16.83 2.66
N THR A 50 -19.81 -16.45 3.88
CA THR A 50 -20.46 -15.15 4.12
C THR A 50 -19.54 -13.97 3.81
N CYS A 51 -18.25 -14.06 4.14
CA CYS A 51 -17.25 -13.05 3.77
C CYS A 51 -17.13 -12.89 2.25
N ILE A 52 -17.12 -13.98 1.49
CA ILE A 52 -17.08 -13.96 0.02
C ILE A 52 -18.34 -13.28 -0.54
N GLU A 53 -19.52 -13.59 -0.03
CA GLU A 53 -20.77 -12.96 -0.50
C GLU A 53 -20.79 -11.46 -0.21
N ILE A 54 -20.35 -11.04 0.97
CA ILE A 54 -20.22 -9.62 1.32
C ILE A 54 -19.22 -8.94 0.39
N PHE A 55 -18.07 -9.56 0.14
CA PHE A 55 -17.05 -9.04 -0.76
C PHE A 55 -17.56 -8.87 -2.19
N HIS A 56 -18.30 -9.85 -2.72
CA HIS A 56 -18.94 -9.75 -4.04
C HIS A 56 -19.98 -8.63 -4.10
N LYS A 57 -20.80 -8.47 -3.05
CA LYS A 57 -21.74 -7.34 -2.94
C LYS A 57 -21.00 -6.00 -2.92
N CYS A 58 -19.91 -5.88 -2.15
CA CYS A 58 -19.07 -4.69 -2.11
C CYS A 58 -18.44 -4.36 -3.47
N ILE A 59 -17.93 -5.36 -4.19
CA ILE A 59 -17.40 -5.18 -5.55
C ILE A 59 -18.51 -4.68 -6.48
N LYS A 60 -19.69 -5.31 -6.47
CA LYS A 60 -20.81 -4.95 -7.34
C LYS A 60 -21.31 -3.53 -7.06
N ILE A 61 -21.39 -3.14 -5.78
CA ILE A 61 -21.72 -1.77 -5.39
C ILE A 61 -20.64 -0.81 -5.92
N SER A 62 -19.35 -1.12 -5.67
CA SER A 62 -18.25 -0.27 -6.15
C SER A 62 -18.23 -0.12 -7.67
N SER A 63 -18.58 -1.17 -8.43
CA SER A 63 -18.65 -1.11 -9.90
C SER A 63 -19.84 -0.30 -10.38
N ILE A 64 -20.98 -0.32 -9.68
CA ILE A 64 -22.14 0.52 -10.01
C ILE A 64 -21.82 1.99 -9.74
N TYR A 65 -21.19 2.31 -8.61
CA TYR A 65 -20.73 3.67 -8.32
C TYR A 65 -19.71 4.16 -9.35
N ARG A 66 -18.74 3.31 -9.72
CA ARG A 66 -17.73 3.64 -10.74
C ARG A 66 -18.36 3.82 -12.13
N TYR A 67 -19.31 2.96 -12.51
CA TYR A 67 -20.04 3.07 -13.79
C TYR A 67 -20.90 4.33 -13.87
N LYS A 68 -21.61 4.67 -12.78
CA LYS A 68 -22.44 5.89 -12.73
C LYS A 68 -21.61 7.17 -12.81
N ASN A 69 -20.44 7.22 -12.16
CA ASN A 69 -19.51 8.36 -12.27
C ASN A 69 -18.94 8.51 -13.68
N VAL A 70 -18.50 7.42 -14.31
CA VAL A 70 -18.02 7.42 -15.70
C VAL A 70 -19.15 7.83 -16.66
N SER A 71 -20.40 7.42 -16.39
CA SER A 71 -21.56 7.85 -17.17
C SER A 71 -21.87 9.34 -16.99
N HIS A 72 -21.80 9.90 -15.78
CA HIS A 72 -22.01 11.34 -15.56
C HIS A 72 -20.91 12.19 -16.20
N GLU A 73 -19.64 11.82 -16.05
CA GLU A 73 -18.53 12.51 -16.69
C GLU A 73 -18.64 12.48 -18.22
N ASN A 74 -19.00 11.34 -18.80
CA ASN A 74 -19.23 11.22 -20.24
C ASN A 74 -20.47 11.97 -20.70
N ASN A 75 -21.55 12.00 -19.91
CA ASN A 75 -22.76 12.76 -20.21
C ASN A 75 -22.54 14.27 -20.08
N LEU A 76 -21.72 14.72 -19.12
CA LEU A 76 -21.29 16.11 -19.01
C LEU A 76 -20.40 16.51 -20.18
N ARG A 77 -19.39 15.71 -20.50
CA ARG A 77 -18.51 15.95 -21.66
C ARG A 77 -19.32 15.96 -22.95
N LYS A 78 -20.27 15.04 -23.10
CA LYS A 78 -21.18 14.96 -24.25
C LYS A 78 -22.14 16.16 -24.28
N PHE A 79 -22.72 16.57 -23.16
CA PHE A 79 -23.56 17.77 -23.08
C PHE A 79 -22.77 19.04 -23.43
N ILE A 80 -21.55 19.18 -22.92
CA ILE A 80 -20.64 20.28 -23.26
C ILE A 80 -20.28 20.24 -24.75
N LEU A 81 -20.07 19.05 -25.33
CA LEU A 81 -19.84 18.86 -26.76
C LEU A 81 -21.08 19.15 -27.63
N ASP A 82 -22.26 18.73 -27.18
CA ASP A 82 -23.54 18.85 -27.88
C ASP A 82 -24.09 20.28 -27.79
N SER A 83 -23.66 21.05 -26.78
CA SER A 83 -23.94 22.50 -26.64
C SER A 83 -23.13 23.37 -27.62
N LYS A 84 -22.37 22.76 -28.54
CA LYS A 84 -21.58 23.44 -29.57
C LYS A 84 -22.44 24.33 -30.48
N ILE A 85 -22.06 25.60 -30.54
CA ILE A 85 -22.21 26.45 -31.73
C ILE A 85 -20.98 26.17 -32.63
N PRO A 86 -21.11 26.12 -33.96
CA PRO A 86 -20.14 25.42 -34.83
C PRO A 86 -18.72 25.98 -34.96
N ASP A 87 -18.28 26.96 -34.15
CA ASP A 87 -17.08 27.71 -34.51
C ASP A 87 -16.14 28.14 -33.36
N GLN A 88 -16.21 27.56 -32.16
CA GLN A 88 -15.23 27.90 -31.11
C GLN A 88 -14.82 26.73 -30.20
N ASP A 89 -13.50 26.48 -30.15
CA ASP A 89 -12.78 25.60 -29.21
C ASP A 89 -12.81 26.13 -27.75
N GLU A 90 -13.89 26.80 -27.32
CA GLU A 90 -14.01 27.53 -26.05
C GLU A 90 -14.29 26.63 -24.82
N HIS A 91 -14.53 25.33 -25.01
CA HIS A 91 -14.86 24.41 -23.90
C HIS A 91 -13.70 23.52 -23.42
N GLU A 92 -12.58 23.50 -24.14
CA GLU A 92 -11.34 22.84 -23.67
C GLU A 92 -10.80 23.50 -22.38
N TYR A 93 -11.06 24.81 -22.21
CA TYR A 93 -10.56 25.62 -21.09
C TYR A 93 -11.12 25.25 -19.71
N LEU A 94 -12.27 24.55 -19.62
CA LEU A 94 -12.89 24.16 -18.35
C LEU A 94 -12.51 22.76 -17.87
N THR A 95 -12.08 21.89 -18.78
CA THR A 95 -11.70 20.50 -18.52
C THR A 95 -10.71 20.34 -17.35
N PRO A 96 -9.69 21.21 -17.17
CA PRO A 96 -8.75 21.07 -16.05
C PRO A 96 -9.38 21.26 -14.66
N TYR A 97 -10.49 22.01 -14.60
CA TYR A 97 -11.16 22.39 -13.36
C TYR A 97 -12.37 21.49 -13.05
N LEU A 98 -12.92 20.82 -14.08
CA LEU A 98 -14.10 19.98 -13.97
C LEU A 98 -13.83 18.72 -13.11
N CYS A 99 -14.79 18.36 -12.26
CA CYS A 99 -14.82 17.10 -11.51
C CYS A 99 -16.00 16.23 -11.94
N GLY A 100 -15.83 14.92 -11.82
CA GLY A 100 -16.84 13.93 -12.21
C GLY A 100 -17.97 13.77 -11.19
N SER A 101 -17.81 14.24 -9.95
CA SER A 101 -18.88 14.21 -8.94
C SER A 101 -18.78 15.39 -7.97
N TYR A 102 -19.87 15.68 -7.26
CA TYR A 102 -19.89 16.68 -6.21
C TYR A 102 -18.90 16.33 -5.09
N VAL A 103 -18.88 15.06 -4.67
CA VAL A 103 -17.97 14.58 -3.61
C VAL A 103 -16.51 14.71 -4.02
N GLU A 104 -16.18 14.34 -5.25
CA GLU A 104 -14.82 14.51 -5.79
C GLU A 104 -14.40 15.99 -5.80
N SER A 105 -15.32 16.90 -6.18
CA SER A 105 -15.01 18.34 -6.17
C SER A 105 -14.65 18.86 -4.79
N LEU A 106 -15.34 18.39 -3.74
CA LEU A 106 -15.04 18.74 -2.35
C LEU A 106 -13.71 18.15 -1.89
N ASN A 107 -13.44 16.88 -2.19
CA ASN A 107 -12.19 16.23 -1.78
C ASN A 107 -10.98 16.89 -2.43
N LYS A 108 -11.04 17.11 -3.75
CA LYS A 108 -9.98 17.78 -4.51
C LYS A 108 -9.75 19.21 -4.01
N ALA A 109 -10.82 19.94 -3.72
CA ALA A 109 -10.71 21.28 -3.16
C ALA A 109 -10.19 21.27 -1.72
N ASN A 110 -10.56 20.27 -0.92
CA ASN A 110 -10.07 20.11 0.43
C ASN A 110 -8.58 19.77 0.43
N GLU A 111 -8.11 18.82 -0.37
CA GLU A 111 -6.68 18.45 -0.42
C GLU A 111 -5.81 19.60 -0.93
N GLN A 112 -6.25 20.28 -1.98
CA GLN A 112 -5.45 21.30 -2.66
C GLN A 112 -5.68 22.72 -2.13
N GLY A 113 -6.57 22.88 -1.14
CA GLY A 113 -6.98 24.18 -0.62
C GLY A 113 -7.51 25.09 -1.74
N LYS A 114 -8.54 24.65 -2.47
CA LYS A 114 -9.13 25.37 -3.60
C LYS A 114 -10.57 25.79 -3.29
N PHE A 115 -11.08 26.75 -4.05
CA PHE A 115 -12.50 27.10 -4.02
C PHE A 115 -13.34 26.07 -4.77
N VAL A 116 -14.61 25.92 -4.39
CA VAL A 116 -15.55 25.03 -5.08
C VAL A 116 -16.66 25.85 -5.73
N PHE A 117 -16.87 25.62 -7.01
CA PHE A 117 -17.93 26.20 -7.82
C PHE A 117 -18.84 25.08 -8.30
N ILE A 118 -20.14 25.27 -8.10
CA ILE A 118 -21.18 24.30 -8.44
C ILE A 118 -22.17 24.98 -9.35
N PHE A 119 -22.38 24.42 -10.54
CA PHE A 119 -23.40 24.89 -11.47
C PHE A 119 -24.47 23.82 -11.67
N LEU A 120 -25.71 24.18 -11.34
CA LEU A 120 -26.87 23.33 -11.52
C LEU A 120 -27.72 23.89 -12.66
N GLN A 121 -28.07 23.02 -13.59
CA GLN A 121 -28.91 23.37 -14.73
C GLN A 121 -30.09 22.41 -14.86
N SER A 122 -31.06 22.79 -15.68
CA SER A 122 -32.13 21.90 -16.13
C SER A 122 -32.31 22.06 -17.63
N THR A 123 -32.14 20.96 -18.34
CA THR A 123 -32.30 20.87 -19.81
C THR A 123 -33.75 21.00 -20.26
N LEU A 124 -34.71 20.90 -19.33
CA LEU A 124 -36.14 21.06 -19.57
C LEU A 124 -36.58 22.53 -19.70
N LEU A 125 -35.68 23.48 -19.43
CA LEU A 125 -35.97 24.91 -19.52
C LEU A 125 -35.59 25.48 -20.89
N ASP A 126 -36.44 26.36 -21.41
CA ASP A 126 -36.20 27.11 -22.64
C ASP A 126 -34.95 27.99 -22.52
N ASN A 127 -34.14 28.07 -23.59
CA ASN A 127 -32.87 28.81 -23.65
C ASN A 127 -31.81 28.38 -22.61
N SER A 128 -31.97 27.21 -21.97
CA SER A 128 -31.03 26.68 -20.97
C SER A 128 -29.59 26.64 -21.47
N SER A 129 -29.35 26.14 -22.69
CA SER A 129 -28.00 26.06 -23.26
C SER A 129 -27.33 27.42 -23.46
N GLN A 130 -28.08 28.46 -23.86
CA GLN A 130 -27.54 29.81 -24.04
C GLN A 130 -27.12 30.43 -22.71
N VAL A 131 -27.97 30.31 -21.68
CA VAL A 131 -27.66 30.82 -20.35
C VAL A 131 -26.47 30.06 -19.75
N THR A 132 -26.43 28.73 -19.88
CA THR A 132 -25.29 27.91 -19.44
C THR A 132 -24.00 28.37 -20.09
N ASN A 133 -23.95 28.48 -21.42
CA ASN A 133 -22.74 28.87 -22.13
C ASN A 133 -22.25 30.27 -21.71
N ASN A 134 -23.16 31.23 -21.53
CA ASN A 134 -22.80 32.58 -21.05
C ASN A 134 -22.21 32.55 -19.64
N VAL A 135 -22.79 31.78 -18.72
CA VAL A 135 -22.27 31.65 -17.35
C VAL A 135 -20.90 30.96 -17.33
N LEU A 136 -20.75 29.87 -18.11
CA LEU A 136 -19.51 29.12 -18.21
C LEU A 136 -18.36 29.97 -18.78
N LYS A 137 -18.63 30.80 -19.79
CA LYS A 137 -17.66 31.71 -20.40
C LYS A 137 -17.11 32.71 -19.39
N GLU A 138 -17.96 33.26 -18.53
CA GLU A 138 -17.55 34.20 -17.49
C GLU A 138 -16.88 33.52 -16.29
N LEU A 139 -17.22 32.26 -16.01
CA LEU A 139 -16.68 31.51 -14.88
C LEU A 139 -15.26 30.98 -15.16
N ALA A 140 -14.96 30.59 -16.40
CA ALA A 140 -13.65 30.08 -16.80
C ALA A 140 -12.44 30.95 -16.35
N PRO A 141 -12.41 32.28 -16.58
CA PRO A 141 -11.30 33.12 -16.11
C PRO A 141 -11.19 33.17 -14.59
N LEU A 142 -12.32 33.08 -13.87
CA LEU A 142 -12.34 33.06 -12.40
C LEU A 142 -11.75 31.75 -11.85
N LEU A 143 -12.12 30.61 -12.44
CA LEU A 143 -11.56 29.31 -12.09
C LEU A 143 -10.04 29.29 -12.27
N LYS A 144 -9.55 29.84 -13.38
CA LYS A 144 -8.11 29.95 -13.65
C LYS A 144 -7.41 30.87 -12.65
N LYS A 145 -7.93 32.09 -12.46
CA LYS A 145 -7.32 33.12 -11.60
C LYS A 145 -7.25 32.67 -10.14
N TYR A 146 -8.30 32.05 -9.62
CA TYR A 146 -8.42 31.68 -8.21
C TYR A 146 -8.16 30.20 -7.95
N GLN A 147 -7.71 29.44 -8.95
CA GLN A 147 -7.44 28.01 -8.86
C GLN A 147 -8.66 27.24 -8.32
N GLY A 148 -9.85 27.51 -8.88
CA GLY A 148 -11.11 26.89 -8.47
C GLY A 148 -11.25 25.45 -8.96
N VAL A 149 -12.08 24.68 -8.26
CA VAL A 149 -12.60 23.39 -8.69
C VAL A 149 -14.05 23.58 -9.09
N PHE A 150 -14.45 22.97 -10.20
CA PHE A 150 -15.76 23.14 -10.78
C PHE A 150 -16.50 21.80 -10.89
N TRP A 151 -17.77 21.78 -10.53
CA TRP A 151 -18.67 20.68 -10.80
C TRP A 151 -19.97 21.19 -11.40
N MET A 152 -20.51 20.43 -12.35
CA MET A 152 -21.76 20.75 -13.03
C MET A 152 -22.71 19.56 -12.96
N GLY A 153 -23.99 19.84 -12.78
CA GLY A 153 -25.04 18.82 -12.71
C GLY A 153 -26.31 19.27 -13.42
N ASP A 154 -26.92 18.38 -14.19
CA ASP A 154 -28.29 18.56 -14.69
C ASP A 154 -29.27 17.85 -13.75
N ILE A 155 -30.17 18.62 -13.15
CA ILE A 155 -31.15 18.14 -12.18
C ILE A 155 -32.17 17.18 -12.83
N SER A 156 -32.38 17.32 -14.13
CA SER A 156 -33.36 16.54 -14.89
C SER A 156 -32.89 15.10 -15.12
N SER A 157 -31.58 14.90 -15.27
CA SER A 157 -30.97 13.62 -15.65
C SER A 157 -30.13 12.98 -14.54
N ASN A 158 -29.58 13.76 -13.62
CA ASN A 158 -28.71 13.26 -12.55
C ASN A 158 -29.35 13.40 -11.16
N THR A 159 -29.54 12.27 -10.48
CA THR A 159 -30.01 12.22 -9.08
C THR A 159 -29.07 12.93 -8.10
N GLU A 160 -27.76 12.92 -8.34
CA GLU A 160 -26.77 13.65 -7.53
C GLU A 160 -26.99 15.17 -7.67
N ALA A 161 -27.26 15.66 -8.89
CA ALA A 161 -27.59 17.06 -9.12
C ALA A 161 -28.87 17.48 -8.37
N LEU A 162 -29.89 16.62 -8.37
CA LEU A 162 -31.11 16.84 -7.58
C LEU A 162 -30.83 16.87 -6.07
N GLN A 163 -30.01 15.95 -5.55
CA GLN A 163 -29.63 15.92 -4.13
C GLN A 163 -28.85 17.18 -3.73
N VAL A 164 -27.92 17.63 -4.56
CA VAL A 164 -27.16 18.87 -4.31
C VAL A 164 -28.06 20.10 -4.38
N ALA A 165 -29.02 20.14 -5.31
CA ALA A 165 -30.02 21.19 -5.39
C ALA A 165 -30.87 21.29 -4.11
N ASP A 166 -31.33 20.15 -3.59
CA ASP A 166 -32.11 20.10 -2.34
C ASP A 166 -31.27 20.53 -1.13
N MET A 167 -30.02 20.05 -1.03
CA MET A 167 -29.08 20.42 0.03
C MET A 167 -28.85 21.94 0.11
N PHE A 168 -28.75 22.62 -1.04
CA PHE A 168 -28.61 24.08 -1.10
C PHE A 168 -29.94 24.84 -1.23
N LYS A 169 -31.07 24.14 -1.13
CA LYS A 169 -32.43 24.68 -1.24
C LYS A 169 -32.61 25.53 -2.48
N VAL A 170 -32.16 25.01 -3.63
CA VAL A 170 -32.30 25.65 -4.94
C VAL A 170 -33.74 25.49 -5.41
N LYS A 171 -34.39 26.62 -5.72
CA LYS A 171 -35.79 26.64 -6.18
C LYS A 171 -35.90 26.93 -7.67
N HIS A 172 -34.94 27.68 -8.23
CA HIS A 172 -34.95 28.07 -9.63
C HIS A 172 -33.65 27.69 -10.33
N CYS A 173 -33.76 27.10 -11.51
CA CYS A 173 -32.63 26.78 -12.37
C CYS A 173 -32.51 27.80 -13.51
N PRO A 174 -31.30 28.05 -14.03
CA PRO A 174 -30.01 27.54 -13.53
C PRO A 174 -29.63 28.14 -12.17
N ALA A 175 -28.67 27.54 -11.46
CA ALA A 175 -28.15 28.03 -10.19
C ALA A 175 -26.63 27.92 -10.13
N LEU A 176 -25.97 28.97 -9.64
CA LEU A 176 -24.53 28.99 -9.39
C LEU A 176 -24.29 29.13 -7.88
N ILE A 177 -23.46 28.23 -7.36
CA ILE A 177 -23.15 28.10 -5.95
C ILE A 177 -21.63 28.16 -5.78
N PHE A 178 -21.18 28.91 -4.78
CA PHE A 178 -19.78 29.02 -4.42
C PHE A 178 -19.57 28.68 -2.95
N LEU A 179 -18.64 27.76 -2.72
CA LEU A 179 -18.25 27.31 -1.39
C LEU A 179 -16.80 27.69 -1.11
N CYS A 180 -16.54 28.09 0.13
CA CYS A 180 -15.20 28.27 0.65
C CYS A 180 -14.96 27.32 1.82
N LEU A 181 -13.73 26.81 1.90
CA LEU A 181 -13.22 26.07 3.03
C LEU A 181 -13.00 27.03 4.21
N ASP A 182 -13.48 26.69 5.40
CA ASP A 182 -13.17 27.42 6.63
C ASP A 182 -11.86 26.91 7.27
N ASN A 183 -11.41 27.59 8.33
CA ASN A 183 -10.20 27.23 9.07
C ASN A 183 -10.29 25.83 9.72
N ASN A 184 -11.49 25.26 9.84
CA ASN A 184 -11.72 23.92 10.39
C ASN A 184 -11.80 22.85 9.28
N GLY A 185 -11.55 23.21 8.03
CA GLY A 185 -11.64 22.29 6.89
C GLY A 185 -13.06 21.95 6.48
N LYS A 186 -14.06 22.76 6.85
CA LYS A 186 -15.47 22.57 6.45
C LYS A 186 -15.85 23.57 5.37
N PHE A 187 -16.51 23.08 4.32
CA PHE A 187 -17.05 23.95 3.28
C PHE A 187 -18.30 24.69 3.76
N LYS A 188 -18.32 26.00 3.55
CA LYS A 188 -19.46 26.88 3.83
C LYS A 188 -19.97 27.52 2.56
N LEU A 189 -21.30 27.62 2.44
CA LEU A 189 -21.96 28.36 1.37
C LEU A 189 -21.68 29.86 1.53
N GLN A 190 -21.02 30.47 0.56
CA GLN A 190 -20.67 31.89 0.58
C GLN A 190 -21.46 32.70 -0.43
N PHE A 191 -21.87 32.08 -1.54
CA PHE A 191 -22.65 32.75 -2.57
C PHE A 191 -23.57 31.74 -3.28
N LYS A 192 -24.79 32.19 -3.56
CA LYS A 192 -25.82 31.46 -4.32
C LYS A 192 -26.61 32.45 -5.17
N VAL A 193 -26.78 32.13 -6.45
CA VAL A 193 -27.64 32.88 -7.39
C VAL A 193 -28.46 31.89 -8.22
N GLU A 194 -29.72 32.21 -8.47
CA GLU A 194 -30.70 31.32 -9.09
C GLU A 194 -31.51 32.04 -10.18
N GLY A 195 -31.98 31.25 -11.16
CA GLY A 195 -32.94 31.67 -12.18
C GLY A 195 -32.43 32.77 -13.12
N SER A 196 -33.34 33.63 -13.57
CA SER A 196 -33.10 34.69 -14.55
C SER A 196 -32.05 35.73 -14.13
N THR A 197 -31.66 35.75 -12.84
CA THR A 197 -30.55 36.60 -12.36
C THR A 197 -29.22 36.21 -13.03
N LEU A 198 -29.05 34.94 -13.40
CA LEU A 198 -27.85 34.48 -14.10
C LEU A 198 -27.78 34.98 -15.55
N SER A 199 -28.91 35.32 -16.16
CA SER A 199 -28.96 35.93 -17.50
C SER A 199 -28.45 37.37 -17.51
N ALA A 200 -28.40 38.04 -16.36
CA ALA A 200 -27.83 39.38 -16.20
C ALA A 200 -26.34 39.30 -15.81
N THR A 201 -25.50 38.99 -16.80
CA THR A 201 -24.08 38.61 -16.68
C THR A 201 -23.25 39.46 -15.70
N VAL A 202 -23.38 40.79 -15.78
CA VAL A 202 -22.52 41.72 -15.03
C VAL A 202 -22.78 41.66 -13.52
N ARG A 203 -24.04 41.54 -13.09
CA ARG A 203 -24.43 41.75 -11.69
C ARG A 203 -24.02 40.60 -10.77
N TRP A 204 -24.13 39.36 -11.24
CA TRP A 204 -23.79 38.21 -10.39
C TRP A 204 -22.28 37.99 -10.33
N LYS A 205 -21.55 38.31 -11.40
CA LYS A 205 -20.10 38.18 -11.49
C LYS A 205 -19.37 39.07 -10.48
N GLU A 206 -19.71 40.36 -10.41
CA GLU A 206 -19.11 41.31 -9.46
C GLU A 206 -19.34 40.88 -8.00
N ARG A 207 -20.55 40.38 -7.70
CA ARG A 207 -20.90 39.86 -6.37
C ARG A 207 -20.12 38.60 -6.03
N LEU A 208 -19.95 37.71 -6.99
CA LEU A 208 -19.15 36.49 -6.84
C LEU A 208 -17.68 36.83 -6.59
N GLU A 209 -17.08 37.70 -7.41
CA GLU A 209 -15.69 38.15 -7.25
C GLU A 209 -15.46 38.80 -5.88
N SER A 210 -16.38 39.66 -5.44
CA SER A 210 -16.32 40.27 -4.10
C SER A 210 -16.28 39.21 -3.00
N LYS A 211 -17.11 38.16 -3.11
CA LYS A 211 -17.13 37.06 -2.14
C LYS A 211 -15.89 36.17 -2.21
N ILE A 212 -15.33 35.96 -3.40
CA ILE A 212 -14.05 35.24 -3.56
C ILE A 212 -12.93 36.01 -2.85
N MET A 213 -12.86 37.33 -3.04
CA MET A 213 -11.82 38.16 -2.42
C MET A 213 -11.92 38.18 -0.90
N GLU A 214 -13.14 38.25 -0.34
CA GLU A 214 -13.38 38.16 1.11
C GLU A 214 -12.86 36.83 1.70
N CYS A 215 -13.06 35.73 0.95
CA CYS A 215 -12.66 34.38 1.38
C CYS A 215 -11.19 34.06 1.06
N TYR A 216 -10.50 34.88 0.27
CA TYR A 216 -9.16 34.59 -0.23
C TYR A 216 -8.13 34.50 0.89
N SER A 217 -8.20 35.40 1.88
CA SER A 217 -7.33 35.40 3.04
C SER A 217 -7.48 34.12 3.87
N GLN A 218 -8.71 33.63 4.06
CA GLN A 218 -9.02 32.38 4.77
C GLN A 218 -8.43 31.18 4.03
N LEU A 219 -8.58 31.13 2.71
CA LEU A 219 -8.00 30.04 1.91
C LEU A 219 -6.47 30.04 1.97
N LEU A 220 -5.85 31.22 1.94
CA LEU A 220 -4.40 31.36 2.09
C LEU A 220 -3.93 30.87 3.46
N SER A 221 -4.63 31.21 4.55
CA SER A 221 -4.25 30.72 5.88
C SER A 221 -4.34 29.20 5.98
N VAL A 222 -5.38 28.58 5.39
CA VAL A 222 -5.49 27.11 5.36
C VAL A 222 -4.35 26.48 4.56
N ARG A 223 -3.96 27.06 3.41
CA ARG A 223 -2.80 26.59 2.62
C ARG A 223 -1.50 26.68 3.42
N GLN A 224 -1.28 27.81 4.10
CA GLN A 224 -0.08 28.02 4.91
C GLN A 224 0.00 27.01 6.07
N GLN A 225 -1.08 26.83 6.81
CA GLN A 225 -1.14 25.85 7.91
C GLN A 225 -0.82 24.44 7.43
N ARG A 226 -1.39 24.02 6.30
CA ARG A 226 -1.12 22.69 5.73
C ARG A 226 0.31 22.53 5.24
N ASN A 227 0.88 23.55 4.61
CA ASN A 227 2.26 23.50 4.16
C ASN A 227 3.23 23.32 5.34
N VAL A 228 2.97 23.99 6.47
CA VAL A 228 3.76 23.81 7.69
C VAL A 228 3.65 22.38 8.23
N VAL A 229 2.43 21.85 8.34
CA VAL A 229 2.21 20.46 8.81
C VAL A 229 2.86 19.45 7.87
N ASN A 230 2.72 19.61 6.56
CA ASN A 230 3.31 18.71 5.56
C ASN A 230 4.84 18.72 5.63
N GLU A 231 5.46 19.89 5.78
CA GLU A 231 6.91 20.00 5.92
C GLU A 231 7.42 19.40 7.24
N GLN A 232 6.68 19.57 8.35
CA GLN A 232 6.99 18.93 9.62
C GLN A 232 6.93 17.41 9.51
N ASN A 233 5.86 16.87 8.92
CA ASN A 233 5.71 15.43 8.68
C ASN A 233 6.83 14.88 7.81
N ARG A 234 7.18 15.59 6.72
CA ARG A 234 8.28 15.18 5.83
C ARG A 234 9.62 15.09 6.57
N ARG A 235 9.94 16.09 7.40
CA ARG A 235 11.18 16.10 8.20
C ARG A 235 11.19 14.98 9.25
N TYR A 236 10.05 14.73 9.89
CA TYR A 236 9.90 13.65 10.84
C TYR A 236 10.11 12.28 10.19
N ASP A 237 9.45 12.02 9.06
CA ASP A 237 9.57 10.77 8.31
C ASP A 237 11.00 10.55 7.81
N GLU A 238 11.67 11.61 7.33
CA GLU A 238 13.08 11.54 6.94
C GLU A 238 14.00 11.23 8.14
N SER A 239 13.77 11.84 9.31
CA SER A 239 14.54 11.55 10.52
C SER A 239 14.33 10.09 10.95
N LEU A 240 13.09 9.65 11.02
CA LEU A 240 12.72 8.30 11.42
C LEU A 240 13.39 7.26 10.51
N ARG A 241 13.40 7.50 9.19
CA ARG A 241 14.08 6.62 8.23
C ARG A 241 15.59 6.57 8.44
N ARG A 242 16.23 7.70 8.75
CA ARG A 242 17.68 7.73 9.05
C ARG A 242 18.00 6.99 10.33
N ASP A 243 17.20 7.19 11.37
CA ASP A 243 17.39 6.54 12.67
C ASP A 243 17.22 5.03 12.56
N GLN A 244 16.18 4.57 11.85
CA GLN A 244 15.97 3.15 11.54
C GLN A 244 17.12 2.55 10.72
N GLU A 245 17.65 3.28 9.75
CA GLU A 245 18.78 2.81 8.94
C GLU A 245 20.06 2.70 9.76
N LEU A 246 20.36 3.70 10.58
CA LEU A 246 21.51 3.69 11.49
C LEU A 246 21.41 2.54 12.50
N GLU A 247 20.22 2.31 13.06
CA GLU A 247 20.00 1.19 13.98
C GLU A 247 20.21 -0.16 13.30
N ARG A 248 19.69 -0.34 12.07
CA ARG A 248 19.95 -1.56 11.28
C ARG A 248 21.43 -1.78 11.01
N GLN A 249 22.13 -0.74 10.57
CA GLN A 249 23.57 -0.81 10.30
C GLN A 249 24.39 -1.13 11.57
N GLN A 250 24.01 -0.55 12.72
CA GLN A 250 24.65 -0.87 14.00
C GLN A 250 24.39 -2.31 14.41
N GLN A 251 23.15 -2.80 14.30
CA GLN A 251 22.81 -4.18 14.61
C GLN A 251 23.56 -5.16 13.71
N GLU A 252 23.60 -4.90 12.40
CA GLU A 252 24.33 -5.70 11.43
C GLU A 252 25.84 -5.72 11.73
N ALA A 253 26.44 -4.55 12.02
CA ALA A 253 27.85 -4.46 12.39
C ALA A 253 28.18 -5.25 13.67
N VAL A 254 27.29 -5.22 14.67
CA VAL A 254 27.44 -6.00 15.91
C VAL A 254 27.37 -7.50 15.61
N LEU A 255 26.37 -7.96 14.84
CA LEU A 255 26.22 -9.36 14.47
C LEU A 255 27.41 -9.85 13.65
N LYS A 256 27.85 -9.04 12.68
CA LYS A 256 29.04 -9.28 11.86
C LYS A 256 30.29 -9.45 12.71
N GLY A 257 30.52 -8.55 13.67
CA GLY A 257 31.66 -8.61 14.58
C GLY A 257 31.65 -9.88 15.45
N LYS A 258 30.48 -10.24 15.99
CA LYS A 258 30.32 -11.50 16.75
C LYS A 258 30.61 -12.73 15.89
N TRP A 259 30.06 -12.77 14.67
CA TRP A 259 30.26 -13.88 13.73
C TRP A 259 31.74 -14.05 13.38
N LEU A 260 32.48 -12.96 13.11
CA LEU A 260 33.90 -13.02 12.78
C LEU A 260 34.73 -13.60 13.94
N ARG A 261 34.47 -13.16 15.17
CA ARG A 261 35.14 -13.68 16.38
C ARG A 261 34.84 -15.17 16.59
N TRP A 262 33.61 -15.59 16.35
CA TRP A 262 33.24 -17.00 16.40
C TRP A 262 33.94 -17.82 15.31
N LYS A 263 33.92 -17.33 14.07
CA LYS A 263 34.59 -18.01 12.95
C LYS A 263 36.10 -18.15 13.17
N ASN A 264 36.74 -17.15 13.79
CA ASN A 264 38.15 -17.22 14.16
C ASN A 264 38.45 -18.32 15.20
N SER A 265 37.49 -18.64 16.08
CA SER A 265 37.63 -19.73 17.05
C SER A 265 37.46 -21.13 16.42
N GLU A 266 36.69 -21.23 15.34
CA GLU A 266 36.45 -22.47 14.58
C GLU A 266 37.57 -22.77 13.58
N LEU A 267 38.34 -21.76 13.14
CA LEU A 267 39.43 -21.95 12.19
C LEU A 267 40.45 -22.98 12.70
N LYS A 268 40.71 -24.01 11.90
CA LYS A 268 41.71 -25.02 12.24
C LYS A 268 43.12 -24.43 12.20
N ALA A 269 43.94 -24.82 13.18
CA ALA A 269 45.37 -24.54 13.17
C ALA A 269 46.05 -25.14 11.93
N GLU A 270 47.13 -24.51 11.47
CA GLU A 270 47.86 -24.97 10.29
C GLU A 270 48.39 -26.40 10.49
N PRO A 271 48.00 -27.38 9.64
CA PRO A 271 48.41 -28.76 9.79
C PRO A 271 49.88 -28.96 9.35
N ARG A 272 50.56 -29.95 9.94
CA ARG A 272 51.94 -30.32 9.55
C ARG A 272 52.00 -30.77 8.08
N SER A 273 50.99 -31.51 7.64
CA SER A 273 50.80 -32.02 6.27
C SER A 273 49.39 -31.65 5.77
N GLY A 274 49.28 -31.10 4.57
CA GLY A 274 48.02 -30.61 4.01
C GLY A 274 48.20 -29.94 2.65
N CYS A 275 47.14 -29.35 2.10
CA CYS A 275 47.18 -28.63 0.83
C CYS A 275 47.87 -27.27 1.04
N LYS A 276 48.95 -26.98 0.31
CA LYS A 276 49.71 -25.72 0.41
C LYS A 276 49.08 -24.65 -0.49
N ILE A 277 48.51 -23.61 0.08
CA ILE A 277 47.83 -22.56 -0.68
C ILE A 277 48.60 -21.25 -0.54
N ARG A 278 48.98 -20.66 -1.68
CA ARG A 278 49.50 -19.30 -1.77
C ARG A 278 48.34 -18.34 -2.04
N LEU A 279 48.15 -17.36 -1.18
CA LEU A 279 47.17 -16.29 -1.28
C LEU A 279 47.90 -15.00 -1.68
N THR A 280 47.44 -14.36 -2.74
CA THR A 280 47.94 -13.07 -3.22
C THR A 280 46.85 -12.02 -3.03
N PHE A 281 47.12 -11.02 -2.18
CA PHE A 281 46.18 -9.95 -1.86
C PHE A 281 46.32 -8.77 -2.83
N PRO A 282 45.30 -7.89 -2.95
CA PRO A 282 45.34 -6.72 -3.85
C PRO A 282 46.43 -5.69 -3.51
N ASP A 283 46.87 -5.65 -2.26
CA ASP A 283 47.96 -4.79 -1.78
C ASP A 283 49.36 -5.32 -2.14
N GLY A 284 49.43 -6.50 -2.77
CA GLY A 284 50.67 -7.18 -3.13
C GLY A 284 51.22 -8.11 -2.03
N GLU A 285 50.56 -8.19 -0.86
CA GLU A 285 50.92 -9.15 0.18
C GLU A 285 50.72 -10.58 -0.32
N ARG A 286 51.64 -11.46 0.06
CA ARG A 286 51.60 -12.88 -0.32
C ARG A 286 51.74 -13.75 0.92
N ILE A 287 50.70 -14.51 1.21
CA ILE A 287 50.66 -15.43 2.35
C ILE A 287 50.67 -16.86 1.82
N ILE A 288 51.43 -17.73 2.48
CA ILE A 288 51.42 -19.16 2.18
C ILE A 288 50.99 -19.87 3.45
N ARG A 289 49.88 -20.61 3.39
CA ARG A 289 49.34 -21.39 4.51
C ARG A 289 48.93 -22.77 4.04
N LYS A 290 49.14 -23.79 4.88
CA LYS A 290 48.59 -25.12 4.66
C LYS A 290 47.17 -25.21 5.22
N PHE A 291 46.30 -25.90 4.49
CA PHE A 291 44.93 -26.18 4.91
C PHE A 291 44.69 -27.69 4.97
N ASP A 292 43.82 -28.11 5.89
CA ASP A 292 43.37 -29.50 6.00
C ASP A 292 42.53 -29.86 4.75
N PRO A 293 42.88 -30.92 4.00
CA PRO A 293 42.14 -31.30 2.79
C PRO A 293 40.66 -31.66 3.03
N SER A 294 40.29 -32.00 4.27
CA SER A 294 38.92 -32.34 4.66
C SER A 294 38.02 -31.13 4.91
N CYS A 295 38.60 -29.94 5.08
CA CYS A 295 37.84 -28.71 5.34
C CYS A 295 37.12 -28.19 4.07
N PRO A 296 36.02 -27.44 4.24
CA PRO A 296 35.39 -26.73 3.15
C PRO A 296 36.25 -25.57 2.65
N VAL A 297 36.02 -25.14 1.41
CA VAL A 297 36.66 -23.96 0.81
C VAL A 297 36.34 -22.68 1.60
N GLU A 298 35.21 -22.62 2.30
CA GLU A 298 34.86 -21.55 3.27
C GLU A 298 36.00 -21.24 4.25
N GLU A 299 36.77 -22.25 4.66
CA GLU A 299 37.89 -22.08 5.59
C GLU A 299 38.94 -21.10 5.05
N ILE A 300 39.17 -21.13 3.73
CA ILE A 300 40.11 -20.24 3.04
C ILE A 300 39.54 -18.82 2.99
N TYR A 301 38.24 -18.69 2.66
CA TYR A 301 37.53 -17.40 2.68
C TYR A 301 37.55 -16.77 4.09
N ALA A 302 37.22 -17.55 5.12
CA ALA A 302 37.26 -17.11 6.50
C ALA A 302 38.66 -16.64 6.92
N PHE A 303 39.71 -17.41 6.58
CA PHE A 303 41.08 -17.00 6.88
C PHE A 303 41.47 -15.68 6.21
N VAL A 304 41.15 -15.50 4.93
CA VAL A 304 41.45 -14.27 4.18
C VAL A 304 40.73 -13.07 4.78
N GLU A 305 39.44 -13.21 5.12
CA GLU A 305 38.65 -12.13 5.74
C GLU A 305 39.20 -11.74 7.12
N LEU A 306 39.53 -12.72 7.96
CA LEU A 306 40.07 -12.48 9.30
C LEU A 306 41.47 -11.86 9.25
N HIS A 307 42.31 -12.29 8.31
CA HIS A 307 43.62 -11.68 8.08
C HIS A 307 43.47 -10.22 7.64
N ARG A 308 42.61 -9.96 6.65
CA ARG A 308 42.37 -8.60 6.14
C ARG A 308 41.86 -7.64 7.21
N LEU A 309 40.99 -8.12 8.10
CA LEU A 309 40.44 -7.32 9.20
C LEU A 309 41.34 -7.29 10.45
N ASN A 310 42.48 -7.98 10.44
CA ASN A 310 43.38 -8.13 11.59
C ASN A 310 42.67 -8.60 12.87
N ILE A 311 41.69 -9.51 12.73
CA ILE A 311 40.92 -10.01 13.88
C ILE A 311 41.70 -11.11 14.58
N THR A 312 42.17 -10.81 15.79
CA THR A 312 42.89 -11.77 16.66
C THR A 312 42.02 -12.27 17.81
N GLU A 313 40.93 -11.56 18.13
CA GLU A 313 39.97 -11.95 19.14
C GLU A 313 39.18 -13.19 18.70
N THR A 314 38.87 -14.06 19.66
CA THR A 314 38.03 -15.25 19.46
C THR A 314 36.84 -15.20 20.42
N SER A 315 35.71 -15.78 20.01
CA SER A 315 34.52 -15.90 20.84
C SER A 315 33.89 -17.28 20.65
N GLN A 316 33.34 -17.86 21.71
CA GLN A 316 32.58 -19.12 21.62
C GLN A 316 31.09 -18.88 21.32
N GLU A 317 30.63 -17.62 21.35
CA GLU A 317 29.23 -17.26 21.09
C GLU A 317 28.93 -17.38 19.60
N ARG A 318 28.19 -18.43 19.22
CA ARG A 318 27.69 -18.61 17.85
C ARG A 318 26.46 -17.74 17.61
N VAL A 319 26.49 -17.00 16.51
CA VAL A 319 25.37 -16.16 16.06
C VAL A 319 24.81 -16.71 14.76
N ASP A 320 23.50 -16.75 14.65
CA ASP A 320 22.81 -17.05 13.39
C ASP A 320 22.86 -15.81 12.48
N TYR A 321 23.94 -15.70 11.72
CA TYR A 321 24.22 -14.58 10.83
C TYR A 321 24.79 -15.12 9.53
N HIS A 322 24.21 -14.72 8.41
CA HIS A 322 24.74 -15.02 7.09
C HIS A 322 25.83 -13.99 6.74
N TYR A 323 27.06 -14.47 6.58
CA TYR A 323 28.18 -13.61 6.26
C TYR A 323 28.48 -13.66 4.77
N ASP A 324 28.30 -12.52 4.10
CA ASP A 324 28.68 -12.33 2.71
C ASP A 324 30.13 -11.83 2.62
N TYR A 325 30.99 -12.61 1.98
CA TYR A 325 32.38 -12.21 1.75
C TYR A 325 32.43 -11.13 0.65
N PRO A 326 33.05 -9.97 0.91
CA PRO A 326 33.13 -8.87 -0.05
C PRO A 326 34.27 -9.07 -1.08
N PHE A 327 34.70 -10.31 -1.29
CA PHE A 327 35.75 -10.68 -2.22
C PHE A 327 35.51 -12.09 -2.77
N ILE A 328 36.17 -12.40 -3.88
CA ILE A 328 36.24 -13.73 -4.47
C ILE A 328 37.67 -14.27 -4.42
N LEU A 329 37.80 -15.61 -4.40
CA LEU A 329 39.06 -16.31 -4.57
C LEU A 329 39.13 -16.93 -5.96
N ALA A 330 40.16 -16.59 -6.74
CA ALA A 330 40.34 -17.11 -8.10
C ALA A 330 41.74 -17.66 -8.33
N THR A 331 41.86 -18.75 -9.09
CA THR A 331 43.15 -19.22 -9.61
C THR A 331 43.58 -18.34 -10.77
N PRO A 332 44.89 -18.08 -10.98
CA PRO A 332 45.36 -17.26 -12.08
C PRO A 332 45.39 -17.99 -13.42
N VAL A 333 45.83 -19.26 -13.45
CA VAL A 333 46.02 -20.03 -14.69
C VAL A 333 45.77 -21.53 -14.47
N PRO A 334 44.80 -22.15 -15.19
CA PRO A 334 43.69 -21.49 -15.87
C PRO A 334 42.82 -20.73 -14.85
N ARG A 335 42.21 -19.61 -15.27
CA ARG A 335 41.39 -18.80 -14.36
C ARG A 335 40.11 -19.55 -13.98
N ALA A 336 39.92 -19.78 -12.69
CA ALA A 336 38.73 -20.40 -12.14
C ALA A 336 38.37 -19.76 -10.79
N GLU A 337 37.10 -19.40 -10.61
CA GLU A 337 36.59 -18.82 -9.37
C GLU A 337 36.09 -19.91 -8.42
N LEU A 338 36.49 -19.84 -7.16
CA LEU A 338 36.03 -20.73 -6.10
C LEU A 338 34.67 -20.28 -5.57
N ARG A 339 33.60 -20.49 -6.34
CA ARG A 339 32.25 -20.05 -5.97
C ARG A 339 31.56 -20.96 -4.95
N ASP A 340 31.85 -22.26 -4.99
CA ASP A 340 31.27 -23.22 -4.05
C ASP A 340 32.06 -23.24 -2.75
N ILE A 341 31.52 -22.52 -1.77
CA ILE A 341 32.08 -22.36 -0.44
C ILE A 341 32.02 -23.68 0.36
N ASN A 342 31.05 -24.55 0.07
CA ASN A 342 30.84 -25.81 0.80
C ASN A 342 31.67 -26.98 0.24
N GLN A 343 32.22 -26.83 -0.97
CA GLN A 343 33.09 -27.83 -1.59
C GLN A 343 34.29 -28.12 -0.68
N ARG A 344 34.73 -29.39 -0.58
CA ARG A 344 35.95 -29.73 0.17
C ARG A 344 37.20 -29.30 -0.59
N ILE A 345 38.21 -28.86 0.15
CA ILE A 345 39.50 -28.43 -0.44
C ILE A 345 40.17 -29.58 -1.23
N SER A 346 40.03 -30.83 -0.78
CA SER A 346 40.55 -32.02 -1.47
C SER A 346 39.89 -32.33 -2.81
N GLU A 347 38.62 -31.95 -2.99
CA GLU A 347 37.86 -32.20 -4.22
C GLU A 347 38.26 -31.24 -5.34
N ASN A 348 38.89 -30.11 -4.99
CA ASN A 348 39.30 -29.11 -5.94
C ASN A 348 40.78 -29.30 -6.31
N SER A 349 41.00 -29.95 -7.47
CA SER A 349 42.35 -30.24 -8.01
C SER A 349 43.17 -28.99 -8.35
N SER A 350 42.53 -27.83 -8.45
CA SER A 350 43.21 -26.56 -8.76
C SER A 350 43.89 -25.95 -7.53
N ILE A 351 43.53 -26.38 -6.32
CA ILE A 351 44.06 -25.83 -5.06
C ILE A 351 44.79 -26.86 -4.17
N CYS A 352 44.54 -28.16 -4.36
CA CYS A 352 45.23 -29.23 -3.64
C CYS A 352 45.97 -30.16 -4.63
N PRO A 353 47.24 -30.57 -4.39
CA PRO A 353 48.04 -30.43 -3.17
C PRO A 353 48.76 -29.09 -3.02
N SER A 354 48.90 -28.30 -4.08
CA SER A 354 49.47 -26.95 -4.03
C SER A 354 48.69 -26.00 -4.95
N GLY A 355 48.15 -24.92 -4.39
CA GLY A 355 47.30 -23.95 -5.09
C GLY A 355 47.86 -22.53 -5.06
N ASN A 356 47.56 -21.74 -6.08
CA ASN A 356 47.79 -20.29 -6.10
C ASN A 356 46.44 -19.59 -6.28
N LEU A 357 46.08 -18.74 -5.33
CA LEU A 357 44.82 -17.99 -5.30
C LEU A 357 45.10 -16.50 -5.22
N ILE A 358 44.33 -15.74 -5.98
CA ILE A 358 44.28 -14.29 -5.96
C ILE A 358 42.98 -13.88 -5.28
N VAL A 359 43.08 -12.92 -4.35
CA VAL A 359 41.94 -12.30 -3.68
C VAL A 359 41.52 -11.09 -4.50
N GLU A 360 40.31 -11.09 -5.05
CA GLU A 360 39.75 -9.97 -5.83
C GLU A 360 38.53 -9.40 -5.08
N MET A 361 38.49 -8.09 -4.83
CA MET A 361 37.33 -7.48 -4.15
C MET A 361 36.12 -7.47 -5.07
N ASN A 362 34.93 -7.67 -4.50
CA ASN A 362 33.68 -7.52 -5.24
C ASN A 362 33.52 -6.04 -5.60
N SER A 363 33.61 -5.72 -6.89
CA SER A 363 33.44 -4.37 -7.45
C SER A 363 32.05 -3.81 -7.29
#